data_AF-A0A428YN98-F1
#
_entry.id   AF-A0A428YN98-F1
#
_cell.length_a   1.000
_cell.length_b   1.000
_cell.length_c   1.000
_cell.angle_alpha   90.00
_cell.angle_beta   90.00
_cell.angle_gamma   90.00
#
_symmetry.space_group_name_H-M   'P 1'
#
loop_
_entity.id
_entity.type
_entity.pdbx_description
1 polymer ?
#
loop_
_entity_poly.entity_id
_entity_poly.type
_entity_poly.pdbx_seq_one_letter_code
_entity_poly.pdbx_strand_id
1 'polypeptide(L)'
;MTSLVLGTSFVVLVIVLVARRSRRRFQESDVAFRCRLRLLGHRSALWPSLRRHWSRPMWAMWDEDVLIVRRGPVLARTLPLRTQPLVDGVHNLLFEAPRLCGTRPIGVVLRVWDGAWIEVAAATDDRMKVVGPFLAAAISDLPQAPAPRRRI
;
A
#
# COMPACT_ATOMS: atom_id res chain seq x y z
N MET A 1 -40.89 4.10 -21.52
CA MET A 1 -39.97 4.93 -20.72
C MET A 1 -39.71 4.36 -19.32
N THR A 2 -40.71 3.77 -18.64
CA THR A 2 -40.59 3.18 -17.29
C THR A 2 -39.62 1.99 -17.19
N SER A 3 -39.57 1.11 -18.19
CA SER A 3 -38.68 -0.06 -18.24
C SER A 3 -37.19 0.30 -18.36
N LEU A 4 -36.87 1.43 -18.99
CA LEU A 4 -35.50 1.94 -19.13
C LEU A 4 -34.97 2.55 -17.83
N VAL A 5 -35.86 3.22 -17.07
CA VAL A 5 -35.57 3.78 -15.73
C VAL A 5 -35.43 2.66 -14.69
N LEU A 6 -36.28 1.63 -14.76
CA LEU A 6 -36.17 0.45 -13.90
C LEU A 6 -34.85 -0.30 -14.15
N GLY A 7 -34.49 -0.54 -15.42
CA GLY A 7 -33.24 -1.20 -15.78
C GLY A 7 -32.00 -0.43 -15.29
N THR A 8 -31.96 0.90 -15.49
CA THR A 8 -30.84 1.73 -15.02
C THR A 8 -30.76 1.80 -13.50
N SER A 9 -31.88 1.93 -12.81
CA SER A 9 -31.90 1.93 -11.34
C SER A 9 -31.41 0.60 -10.76
N PHE A 10 -31.76 -0.53 -11.40
CA PHE A 10 -31.31 -1.86 -10.97
C PHE A 10 -29.80 -2.04 -11.19
N VAL A 11 -29.27 -1.59 -12.33
CA VAL A 11 -27.82 -1.62 -12.59
C VAL A 11 -27.05 -0.76 -11.59
N VAL A 12 -27.52 0.47 -11.31
CA VAL A 12 -26.89 1.34 -10.30
C VAL A 12 -26.94 0.70 -8.91
N LEU A 13 -28.07 0.09 -8.53
CA LEU A 13 -28.22 -0.59 -7.25
C LEU A 13 -27.25 -1.78 -7.12
N VAL A 14 -27.13 -2.61 -8.16
CA VAL A 14 -26.19 -3.73 -8.20
C VAL A 14 -24.76 -3.24 -8.10
N ILE A 15 -24.38 -2.19 -8.84
CA ILE A 15 -23.04 -1.59 -8.74
C ILE A 15 -22.77 -1.12 -7.30
N VAL A 16 -23.71 -0.41 -6.67
CA VAL A 16 -23.55 0.07 -5.29
C VAL A 16 -23.44 -1.09 -4.30
N LEU A 17 -24.21 -2.16 -4.46
CA LEU A 17 -24.17 -3.34 -3.59
C LEU A 17 -22.87 -4.13 -3.75
N VAL A 18 -22.43 -4.38 -4.98
CA VAL A 18 -21.14 -5.03 -5.28
C VAL A 18 -19.99 -4.21 -4.70
N ALA A 19 -20.05 -2.89 -4.85
CA ALA A 19 -19.03 -2.00 -4.35
C ALA A 19 -19.05 -1.89 -2.82
N ARG A 20 -20.22 -1.95 -2.18
CA ARG A 20 -20.32 -2.06 -0.72
C ARG A 20 -19.81 -3.41 -0.20
N ARG A 21 -20.10 -4.50 -0.91
CA ARG A 21 -19.66 -5.85 -0.54
C ARG A 21 -18.16 -6.01 -0.73
N SER A 22 -17.59 -5.48 -1.80
CA SER A 22 -16.13 -5.43 -2.00
C SER A 22 -15.47 -4.56 -0.92
N ARG A 23 -16.10 -3.44 -0.54
CA ARG A 23 -15.61 -2.60 0.54
C ARG A 23 -15.57 -3.34 1.87
N ARG A 24 -16.63 -4.08 2.19
CA ARG A 24 -16.76 -4.82 3.43
C ARG A 24 -15.78 -5.99 3.47
N ARG A 25 -15.66 -6.75 2.37
CA ARG A 25 -14.63 -7.80 2.22
C ARG A 25 -13.20 -7.27 2.36
N PHE A 26 -12.92 -6.07 1.85
CA PHE A 26 -11.60 -5.43 2.00
C PHE A 26 -11.30 -5.03 3.45
N GLN A 27 -12.31 -4.66 4.22
CA GLN A 27 -12.13 -4.25 5.62
C GLN A 27 -12.15 -5.45 6.59
N GLU A 28 -12.89 -6.50 6.24
CA GLU A 28 -12.98 -7.75 6.99
C GLU A 28 -11.88 -8.75 6.58
N SER A 29 -11.08 -8.45 5.55
CA SER A 29 -9.93 -9.29 5.22
C SER A 29 -8.82 -9.02 6.22
N ASP A 30 -8.38 -10.07 6.91
CA ASP A 30 -7.26 -10.01 7.86
C ASP A 30 -5.93 -9.62 7.18
N VAL A 31 -5.91 -9.49 5.86
CA VAL A 31 -4.76 -9.04 5.06
C VAL A 31 -4.71 -7.52 4.86
N ALA A 32 -5.76 -6.78 5.21
CA ALA A 32 -5.76 -5.33 5.13
C ALA A 32 -5.04 -4.70 6.33
N PHE A 33 -4.28 -3.65 6.08
CA PHE A 33 -3.52 -2.93 7.10
C PHE A 33 -3.66 -1.42 6.94
N ARG A 34 -3.51 -0.72 8.06
CA ARG A 34 -3.59 0.74 8.08
C ARG A 34 -2.21 1.32 7.75
N CYS A 35 -2.16 2.18 6.76
CA CYS A 35 -0.90 2.74 6.27
C CYS A 35 -0.98 4.23 5.93
N ARG A 36 0.19 4.82 5.71
CA ARG A 36 0.38 6.10 5.04
C ARG A 36 1.45 5.91 3.98
N LEU A 37 1.29 6.60 2.86
CA LEU A 37 2.26 6.58 1.78
C LEU A 37 2.89 7.95 1.58
N ARG A 38 4.16 7.98 1.19
CA ARG A 38 4.82 9.17 0.65
C ARG A 38 5.63 8.78 -0.58
N LEU A 39 5.84 9.75 -1.45
CA LEU A 39 6.64 9.58 -2.65
C LEU A 39 8.12 9.84 -2.35
N LEU A 40 9.01 8.94 -2.76
CA LEU A 40 10.45 9.14 -2.77
C LEU A 40 10.91 9.42 -4.21
N GLY A 41 11.44 10.62 -4.45
CA GLY A 41 11.97 10.99 -5.77
C GLY A 41 10.93 11.51 -6.77
N HIS A 42 10.78 10.80 -7.90
CA HIS A 42 10.03 11.23 -9.08
C HIS A 42 8.53 11.04 -8.94
N ARG A 43 7.73 11.92 -9.57
CA ARG A 43 6.26 11.84 -9.56
C ARG A 43 5.80 10.52 -10.19
N SER A 44 4.92 9.83 -9.47
CA SER A 44 4.19 8.69 -10.01
C SER A 44 3.15 9.19 -11.02
N ALA A 45 3.13 8.59 -12.21
CA ALA A 45 2.08 8.80 -13.20
C ALA A 45 0.76 8.15 -12.76
N LEU A 46 0.85 7.02 -12.05
CA LEU A 46 -0.29 6.29 -11.50
C LEU A 46 -0.91 7.01 -10.30
N TRP A 47 -0.11 7.79 -9.57
CA TRP A 47 -0.59 8.56 -8.43
C TRP A 47 -0.08 10.02 -8.42
N PRO A 48 -0.60 10.90 -9.29
CA PRO A 48 -0.13 12.28 -9.42
C PRO A 48 -0.32 13.13 -8.15
N SER A 49 -1.30 12.78 -7.33
CA SER A 49 -1.60 13.48 -6.08
C SER A 49 -0.73 13.07 -4.90
N LEU A 50 0.07 12.00 -5.03
CA LEU A 50 1.01 11.59 -3.99
C LEU A 50 2.21 12.55 -3.99
N ARG A 51 2.54 13.05 -2.81
CA ARG A 51 3.63 14.01 -2.62
C ARG A 51 4.73 13.39 -1.78
N ARG A 52 5.84 14.11 -1.65
CA ARG A 52 6.94 13.77 -0.73
C ARG A 52 6.54 13.81 0.74
N HIS A 53 5.42 14.46 1.05
CA HIS A 53 4.83 14.47 2.40
C HIS A 53 3.96 13.24 2.63
N TRP A 54 3.91 12.78 3.89
CA TRP A 54 3.01 11.72 4.30
C TRP A 54 1.56 12.05 3.97
N SER A 55 0.93 11.11 3.27
CA SER A 55 -0.50 11.16 3.02
C SER A 55 -1.32 10.98 4.31
N ARG A 56 -2.63 11.22 4.22
CA ARG A 56 -3.57 10.93 5.31
C ARG A 56 -3.62 9.42 5.56
N PRO A 57 -3.95 8.97 6.79
CA PRO A 57 -4.16 7.56 7.08
C PRO A 57 -5.12 6.91 6.09
N MET A 58 -4.74 5.75 5.59
CA MET A 58 -5.50 4.97 4.62
C MET A 58 -5.36 3.47 4.89
N TRP A 59 -6.03 2.67 4.08
CA TRP A 59 -5.97 1.21 4.17
C TRP A 59 -5.37 0.67 2.89
N ALA A 60 -4.50 -0.33 3.01
CA ALA A 60 -3.99 -1.06 1.87
C ALA A 60 -4.08 -2.57 2.13
N MET A 61 -4.08 -3.33 1.04
CA MET A 61 -3.91 -4.77 1.06
C MET A 61 -3.16 -5.20 -0.19
N TRP A 62 -2.53 -6.37 -0.11
CA TRP A 62 -1.96 -7.03 -1.27
C TRP A 62 -3.01 -7.90 -1.96
N ASP A 63 -2.97 -7.85 -3.29
CA ASP A 63 -3.63 -8.81 -4.19
C ASP A 63 -2.54 -9.28 -5.14
N GLU A 64 -1.98 -10.46 -4.87
CA GLU A 64 -0.74 -10.95 -5.50
C GLU A 64 0.39 -9.91 -5.38
N ASP A 65 0.92 -9.40 -6.49
CA ASP A 65 1.99 -8.37 -6.59
C ASP A 65 1.46 -6.92 -6.65
N VAL A 66 0.14 -6.76 -6.53
CA VAL A 66 -0.54 -5.47 -6.63
C VAL A 66 -0.91 -4.96 -5.25
N LEU A 67 -0.38 -3.80 -4.88
CA LEU A 67 -0.78 -3.10 -3.67
C LEU A 67 -2.05 -2.29 -3.95
N ILE A 68 -3.18 -2.74 -3.43
CA ILE A 68 -4.45 -2.05 -3.55
C ILE A 68 -4.58 -1.06 -2.40
N VAL A 69 -4.53 0.23 -2.72
CA VAL A 69 -4.60 1.32 -1.73
C VAL A 69 -5.96 1.99 -1.77
N ARG A 70 -6.62 2.15 -0.62
CA ARG A 70 -7.95 2.76 -0.50
C ARG A 70 -7.92 4.01 0.36
N ARG A 71 -8.25 5.15 -0.27
CA ARG A 71 -8.24 6.47 0.36
C ARG A 71 -9.65 6.95 0.73
N GLY A 72 -10.05 6.75 1.99
CA GLY A 72 -11.26 7.32 2.58
C GLY A 72 -12.52 6.43 2.47
N PRO A 73 -13.70 6.95 2.88
CA PRO A 73 -14.90 6.14 3.09
C PRO A 73 -15.69 5.78 1.82
N VAL A 74 -15.35 6.32 0.65
CA VAL A 74 -16.08 6.09 -0.61
C VAL A 74 -15.19 5.36 -1.61
N LEU A 75 -15.79 4.44 -2.38
CA LEU A 75 -15.17 3.59 -3.40
C LEU A 75 -14.34 4.31 -4.48
N ALA A 76 -14.50 5.62 -4.63
CA ALA A 76 -13.90 6.39 -5.71
C ALA A 76 -12.39 6.66 -5.58
N ARG A 77 -11.67 6.00 -4.65
CA ARG A 77 -10.22 6.19 -4.49
C ARG A 77 -9.50 4.89 -4.11
N THR A 78 -9.89 3.79 -4.75
CA THR A 78 -9.08 2.58 -4.79
C THR A 78 -8.05 2.72 -5.91
N LEU A 79 -6.76 2.68 -5.57
CA LEU A 79 -5.66 2.72 -6.53
C LEU A 79 -4.94 1.38 -6.51
N PRO A 80 -4.98 0.61 -7.61
CA PRO A 80 -4.10 -0.55 -7.77
C PRO A 80 -2.70 -0.06 -8.14
N LEU A 81 -1.71 -0.37 -7.31
CA LEU A 81 -0.31 -0.08 -7.58
C LEU A 81 0.40 -1.39 -7.85
N ARG A 82 0.75 -1.65 -9.11
CA ARG A 82 1.62 -2.79 -9.45
C ARG A 82 3.02 -2.49 -8.96
N THR A 83 3.53 -3.35 -8.09
CA THR A 83 4.84 -3.16 -7.48
C THR A 83 5.85 -4.14 -8.03
N GLN A 84 7.09 -3.69 -8.11
CA GLN A 84 8.24 -4.53 -8.38
C GLN A 84 8.82 -5.04 -7.07
N PRO A 85 9.62 -6.12 -7.10
CA PRO A 85 10.25 -6.66 -5.90
C PRO A 85 10.97 -5.59 -5.08
N LEU A 86 10.84 -5.66 -3.75
CA LEU A 86 11.52 -4.77 -2.80
C LEU A 86 13.02 -4.72 -3.11
N VAL A 87 13.57 -3.51 -3.22
CA VAL A 87 15.01 -3.31 -3.38
C VAL A 87 15.70 -3.05 -2.04
N ASP A 88 15.03 -2.38 -1.09
CA ASP A 88 15.66 -1.87 0.14
C ASP A 88 15.16 -2.48 1.46
N GLY A 89 14.43 -3.60 1.42
CA GLY A 89 14.00 -4.28 2.65
C GLY A 89 13.00 -3.49 3.49
N VAL A 90 12.85 -3.87 4.77
CA VAL A 90 11.99 -3.21 5.76
C VAL A 90 12.88 -2.43 6.72
N HIS A 91 12.67 -1.11 6.85
CA HIS A 91 13.45 -0.29 7.78
C HIS A 91 12.60 0.35 8.87
N ASN A 92 13.22 0.61 10.01
CA ASN A 92 12.60 1.36 11.09
C ASN A 92 12.63 2.86 10.76
N LEU A 93 11.47 3.52 10.87
CA LEU A 93 11.37 4.96 10.64
C LEU A 93 11.83 5.71 11.91
N LEU A 94 13.09 6.15 11.91
CA LEU A 94 13.77 6.64 13.11
C LEU A 94 13.40 8.06 13.56
N PHE A 95 12.95 8.99 12.68
CA PHE A 95 12.90 10.41 13.08
C PHE A 95 11.66 11.24 12.70
N GLU A 96 10.79 10.81 11.77
CA GLU A 96 9.60 11.60 11.37
C GLU A 96 8.26 10.91 11.61
N ALA A 97 8.28 9.68 12.12
CA ALA A 97 7.11 8.83 12.21
C ALA A 97 6.25 8.83 13.50
N PRO A 98 6.53 9.55 14.62
CA PRO A 98 6.08 9.08 15.94
C PRO A 98 4.57 9.13 16.25
N ARG A 99 3.70 9.48 15.29
CA ARG A 99 2.23 9.47 15.46
C ARG A 99 1.46 8.86 14.28
N LEU A 100 2.15 8.29 13.30
CA LEU A 100 1.58 8.17 11.96
C LEU A 100 0.72 6.91 11.76
N CYS A 101 1.12 5.76 12.32
CA CYS A 101 0.40 4.48 12.23
C CYS A 101 0.41 3.64 13.54
N GLY A 102 0.98 4.13 14.64
CA GLY A 102 1.12 3.40 15.89
C GLY A 102 2.35 3.84 16.70
N THR A 103 2.62 3.17 17.81
CA THR A 103 3.77 3.43 18.71
C THR A 103 5.12 3.04 18.11
N ARG A 104 5.14 2.07 17.19
CA ARG A 104 6.33 1.62 16.45
C ARG A 104 6.00 1.47 14.97
N PRO A 105 6.14 2.54 14.17
CA PRO A 105 5.90 2.46 12.74
C PRO A 105 7.12 1.92 12.00
N ILE A 106 6.89 1.01 11.05
CA ILE A 106 7.88 0.55 10.08
C ILE A 106 7.67 1.23 8.73
N GLY A 107 8.74 1.38 7.96
CA GLY A 107 8.75 1.90 6.60
C GLY A 107 9.18 0.82 5.62
N VAL A 108 8.48 0.73 4.49
CA VAL A 108 8.83 -0.15 3.38
C VAL A 108 8.85 0.66 2.10
N VAL A 109 9.95 0.59 1.35
CA VAL A 109 10.09 1.28 0.08
C VAL A 109 9.78 0.33 -1.06
N LEU A 110 8.75 0.68 -1.81
CA LEU A 110 8.24 -0.06 -2.96
C LEU A 110 8.57 0.69 -4.23
N ARG A 111 9.01 -0.04 -5.24
CA ARG A 111 9.09 0.50 -6.60
C ARG A 111 7.81 0.15 -7.33
N VAL A 112 7.15 1.17 -7.86
CA VAL A 112 5.95 0.99 -8.69
C VAL A 112 6.38 0.83 -10.14
N TRP A 113 5.56 0.15 -10.95
CA TRP A 113 5.84 -0.12 -12.37
C TRP A 113 6.12 1.14 -13.21
N ASP A 114 5.58 2.30 -12.82
CA ASP A 114 5.88 3.59 -13.46
C ASP A 114 7.27 4.15 -13.09
N GLY A 115 8.07 3.39 -12.35
CA GLY A 115 9.42 3.73 -11.93
C GLY A 115 9.47 4.62 -10.68
N ALA A 116 8.32 5.04 -10.13
CA ALA A 116 8.27 5.83 -8.91
C ALA A 116 8.57 4.98 -7.68
N TRP A 117 9.24 5.58 -6.71
CA TRP A 117 9.47 4.97 -5.41
C TRP A 117 8.45 5.50 -4.41
N ILE A 118 7.77 4.59 -3.73
CA ILE A 118 6.75 4.92 -2.75
C ILE A 118 7.14 4.26 -1.44
N GLU A 119 7.21 5.08 -0.40
CA GLU A 119 7.42 4.58 0.95
C GLU A 119 6.07 4.40 1.64
N VAL A 120 5.86 3.21 2.16
CA VAL A 120 4.68 2.78 2.90
C VAL A 120 5.05 2.69 4.37
N ALA A 121 4.41 3.52 5.19
CA ALA A 121 4.51 3.45 6.63
C ALA A 121 3.29 2.74 7.23
N ALA A 122 3.52 1.80 8.13
CA ALA A 122 2.48 1.03 8.81
C ALA A 122 2.89 0.65 10.23
N ALA A 123 1.97 0.07 11.00
CA ALA A 123 2.30 -0.45 12.32
C ALA A 123 3.25 -1.65 12.23
N THR A 124 4.15 -1.82 13.21
CA THR A 124 5.01 -3.01 13.29
C THR A 124 4.19 -4.30 13.37
N ASP A 125 3.04 -4.27 14.06
CA ASP A 125 2.15 -5.44 14.18
C ASP A 125 1.62 -5.91 12.81
N ASP A 126 1.57 -4.99 11.84
CA ASP A 126 1.18 -5.26 10.46
C ASP A 126 2.37 -5.62 9.55
N ARG A 127 3.60 -5.83 10.07
CA ARG A 127 4.82 -6.07 9.27
C ARG A 127 4.62 -7.09 8.16
N MET A 128 4.06 -8.24 8.50
CA MET A 128 3.80 -9.32 7.54
C MET A 128 2.82 -8.91 6.44
N LYS A 129 1.80 -8.12 6.82
CA LYS A 129 0.78 -7.61 5.89
C LYS A 129 1.37 -6.54 4.96
N VAL A 130 2.29 -5.72 5.45
CA VAL A 130 2.89 -4.60 4.69
C VAL A 130 3.87 -5.11 3.64
N VAL A 131 4.66 -6.13 4.00
CA VAL A 131 5.64 -6.76 3.11
C VAL A 131 4.95 -7.60 2.05
N GLY A 132 3.82 -8.23 2.42
CA GLY A 132 2.99 -9.00 1.49
C GLY A 132 3.76 -10.14 0.81
N PRO A 133 3.64 -10.28 -0.53
CA PRO A 133 4.25 -11.39 -1.27
C PRO A 133 5.79 -11.32 -1.27
N PHE A 134 6.37 -10.17 -0.94
CA PHE A 134 7.83 -9.96 -0.96
C PHE A 134 8.48 -10.28 0.38
N LEU A 135 7.97 -11.31 1.06
CA LEU A 135 8.35 -11.75 2.40
C LEU A 135 9.86 -12.00 2.54
N ALA A 136 10.50 -12.48 1.46
CA ALA A 136 11.95 -12.67 1.39
C ALA A 136 12.74 -11.38 1.63
N ALA A 137 12.22 -10.22 1.20
CA ALA A 137 12.88 -8.93 1.41
C ALA A 137 12.66 -8.38 2.83
N ALA A 138 11.69 -8.89 3.60
CA ALA A 138 11.59 -8.57 5.03
C ALA A 138 12.57 -9.33 5.92
N ILE A 139 13.22 -10.35 5.37
CA ILE A 139 14.28 -11.12 6.03
C ILE A 139 15.65 -10.47 5.76
N SER A 140 15.74 -9.48 4.85
CA SER A 140 16.99 -8.76 4.52
C SER A 140 17.57 -7.90 5.66
N ASP A 141 16.99 -7.92 6.86
CA ASP A 141 17.67 -7.53 8.11
C ASP A 141 18.82 -8.51 8.49
N LEU A 142 19.13 -9.49 7.65
CA LEU A 142 20.32 -10.32 7.80
C LEU A 142 21.58 -9.43 7.80
N PRO A 143 22.49 -9.60 8.79
CA PRO A 143 23.72 -8.84 8.84
C PRO A 143 24.46 -9.00 7.51
N GLN A 144 24.86 -7.86 6.94
CA GLN A 144 25.64 -7.80 5.71
C GLN A 144 26.81 -8.78 5.80
N ALA A 145 26.86 -9.76 4.90
CA ALA A 145 27.93 -10.75 4.90
C ALA A 145 29.28 -10.01 4.87
N PRO A 146 30.24 -10.36 5.76
CA PRO A 146 31.52 -9.65 5.84
C PRO A 146 32.21 -9.69 4.47
N ALA A 147 32.42 -8.51 3.89
CA ALA A 147 33.07 -8.39 2.60
C ALA A 147 34.49 -8.99 2.71
N PRO A 148 34.93 -9.83 1.74
CA PRO A 148 36.28 -10.35 1.75
C PRO A 148 37.26 -9.18 1.65
N ARG A 149 38.07 -9.02 2.69
CA ARG A 149 39.14 -8.03 2.77
C ARG A 149 40.10 -8.30 1.63
N ARG A 150 40.09 -7.47 0.57
CA ARG A 150 41.14 -7.48 -0.45
C ARG A 150 42.47 -7.26 0.27
N ARG A 151 43.32 -8.29 0.30
CA ARG A 151 44.74 -8.12 0.63
C ARG A 151 45.36 -7.36 -0.55
N ILE A 152 45.85 -6.16 -0.26
CA ILE A 152 46.87 -5.49 -1.07
C ILE A 152 48.18 -5.69 -0.30
#